data_AF-A0A0S7EPI5-F1
#
_entry.id   AF-A0A0S7EPI5-F1
#
_cell.length_a   1.000
_cell.length_b   1.000
_cell.length_c   1.000
_cell.angle_alpha   90.00
_cell.angle_beta   90.00
_cell.angle_gamma   90.00
#
_symmetry.space_group_name_H-M   'P 1'
#
loop_
_entity.id
_entity.type
_entity.pdbx_description
1 polymer ?
#
loop_
_entity_poly.entity_id
_entity_poly.type
_entity_poly.pdbx_seq_one_letter_code
_entity_poly.pdbx_strand_id
1 'polypeptide(L)'
;MSCDDNTEATGYCVECVEFLCLTCIEAHQRVKFTRDHTIRQKEEMSPEALGVSTQKPVFCDVHKQEPLKLFCETCDRLTCRDCQLLKHKDHNYQFLEDAYRNHKQYLETMTLQLQEKRKAIEEVSSCINSGLQQVEENRKAVTNEIKKSICNLIMEINRKGKILINQLEALTKDHDLALKKQQDDINALTRQLDHVISFTKWATASHSGTALLYCKRLVLLLLGLPVMIILGIDYFFFFFKLI
;
A
#
# COMPACT_ATOMS: atom_id res chain seq x y z
N MET A 1 31.33 -32.27 35.42
CA MET A 1 30.22 -32.59 34.50
C MET A 1 29.67 -31.28 33.97
N SER A 2 29.59 -31.07 32.65
CA SER A 2 28.97 -29.88 32.09
C SER A 2 27.44 -30.04 32.17
N CYS A 3 26.74 -29.03 32.65
CA CYS A 3 25.28 -28.97 32.67
C CYS A 3 24.72 -29.21 31.25
N ASP A 4 23.82 -30.18 31.09
CA ASP A 4 23.19 -30.49 29.80
C ASP A 4 22.20 -29.41 29.33
N ASP A 5 21.82 -28.46 30.21
CA ASP A 5 20.78 -27.45 29.94
C ASP A 5 21.29 -26.22 29.16
N ASN A 6 22.55 -26.21 28.70
CA ASN A 6 23.15 -25.14 27.90
C ASN A 6 22.98 -23.73 28.50
N THR A 7 22.87 -23.65 29.83
CA THR A 7 22.68 -22.41 30.60
C THR A 7 24.02 -21.78 30.94
N GLU A 8 24.08 -20.44 30.92
CA GLU A 8 25.31 -19.71 31.22
C GLU A 8 25.77 -19.96 32.66
N ALA A 9 27.06 -20.26 32.84
CA ALA A 9 27.65 -20.44 34.15
C ALA A 9 27.70 -19.12 34.92
N THR A 10 27.26 -19.15 36.18
CA THR A 10 27.18 -17.99 37.08
C THR A 10 28.18 -18.06 38.22
N GLY A 11 28.78 -19.23 38.48
CA GLY A 11 29.79 -19.40 39.51
C GLY A 11 30.78 -20.51 39.22
N TYR A 12 31.85 -20.54 40.01
CA TYR A 12 32.95 -21.50 39.88
C TYR A 12 33.26 -22.11 41.24
N CYS A 13 33.23 -23.44 41.31
CA CYS A 13 33.61 -24.17 42.51
C CYS A 13 35.13 -24.39 42.53
N VAL A 14 35.80 -23.91 43.58
CA VAL A 14 37.26 -23.93 43.70
C VAL A 14 37.79 -25.36 43.85
N GLU A 15 37.10 -26.20 44.62
CA GLU A 15 37.49 -27.55 44.95
C GLU A 15 37.22 -28.53 43.80
N CYS A 16 36.11 -28.33 43.08
CA CYS A 16 35.78 -29.14 41.90
C CYS A 16 36.50 -28.68 40.64
N VAL A 17 36.92 -27.40 40.58
CA VAL A 17 37.51 -26.78 39.38
C VAL A 17 36.51 -26.81 38.21
N GLU A 18 35.23 -26.53 38.50
CA GLU A 18 34.14 -26.57 37.53
C GLU A 18 33.31 -25.28 37.58
N PHE A 19 32.90 -24.82 36.39
CA PHE A 19 31.91 -23.76 36.23
C PHE A 19 30.51 -24.35 36.34
N LEU A 20 29.67 -23.70 37.14
CA LEU A 20 28.33 -24.15 37.47
C LEU A 20 27.34 -23.03 37.12
N CYS A 21 26.25 -23.37 36.43
CA CYS A 21 25.09 -22.48 36.34
C CYS A 21 24.34 -22.47 37.68
N LEU A 22 23.37 -21.57 37.81
CA LEU A 22 22.64 -21.38 39.07
C LEU A 22 22.03 -22.69 39.61
N THR A 23 21.40 -23.49 38.74
CA THR A 23 20.79 -24.76 39.13
C THR A 23 21.82 -25.80 39.56
N CYS A 24 22.98 -25.84 38.89
CA CYS A 24 24.09 -26.69 39.29
C CYS A 24 24.69 -26.25 40.62
N ILE A 25 24.82 -24.95 40.90
CA ILE A 25 25.29 -24.41 42.20
C ILE A 25 24.36 -24.88 43.33
N GLU A 26 23.05 -24.72 43.15
CA GLU A 26 22.07 -25.14 44.15
C GLU A 26 22.11 -26.65 44.39
N ALA A 27 22.26 -27.46 43.33
CA ALA A 27 22.45 -28.90 43.48
C ALA A 27 23.77 -29.22 44.20
N HIS A 28 24.85 -28.55 43.83
CA HIS A 28 26.18 -28.70 44.43
C HIS A 28 26.15 -28.41 45.94
N GLN A 29 25.37 -27.42 46.36
CA GLN A 29 25.18 -27.06 47.75
C GLN A 29 24.22 -27.99 48.53
N ARG A 30 23.43 -28.82 47.84
CA ARG A 30 22.55 -29.81 48.49
C ARG A 30 23.22 -31.16 48.70
N VAL A 31 24.16 -31.52 47.83
CA VAL A 31 24.85 -32.82 47.90
C VAL A 31 25.84 -32.82 49.06
N LYS A 32 25.75 -33.85 49.91
CA LYS A 32 26.54 -33.99 51.15
C LYS A 32 28.06 -33.82 50.95
N PHE A 33 28.58 -34.20 49.79
CA PHE A 33 30.01 -34.16 49.48
C PHE A 33 30.52 -32.81 48.98
N THR A 34 29.64 -31.98 48.41
CA THR A 34 30.02 -30.73 47.73
C THR A 34 29.40 -29.50 48.39
N ARG A 35 28.59 -29.69 49.43
CA ARG A 35 27.89 -28.60 50.13
C ARG A 35 28.82 -27.55 50.74
N ASP A 36 29.97 -28.00 51.24
CA ASP A 36 30.92 -27.14 51.93
C ASP A 36 32.00 -26.60 50.97
N HIS A 37 31.86 -26.81 49.66
CA HIS A 37 32.76 -26.27 48.66
C HIS A 37 32.56 -24.76 48.48
N THR A 38 33.66 -24.06 48.23
CA THR A 38 33.70 -22.62 48.00
C THR A 38 33.31 -22.31 46.56
N ILE A 39 32.22 -21.56 46.39
CA ILE A 39 31.74 -21.12 45.06
C ILE A 39 32.01 -19.62 44.94
N ARG A 40 32.77 -19.23 43.91
CA ARG A 40 33.01 -17.82 43.56
C ARG A 40 32.08 -17.39 42.44
N GLN A 41 31.50 -16.20 42.56
CA GLN A 41 30.68 -15.65 41.48
C GLN A 41 31.55 -15.24 40.29
N LYS A 42 31.01 -15.41 39.08
CA LYS A 42 31.72 -15.11 37.83
C LYS A 42 32.10 -13.62 37.74
N GLU A 43 31.29 -12.74 38.31
CA GLU A 43 31.43 -11.29 38.32
C GLU A 43 32.55 -10.80 39.27
N GLU A 44 32.89 -11.61 40.28
CA GLU A 44 33.92 -11.29 41.29
C GLU A 44 35.32 -11.82 40.90
N MET A 45 35.43 -12.55 39.79
CA MET A 45 36.69 -13.07 39.29
C MET A 45 37.35 -12.08 38.34
N SER A 46 38.48 -11.50 38.74
CA SER A 46 39.27 -10.69 37.82
C SER A 46 39.84 -11.57 36.69
N PRO A 47 39.96 -11.05 35.45
CA PRO A 47 40.54 -11.80 34.33
C PRO A 47 41.97 -12.29 34.64
N GLU A 48 42.72 -11.58 35.50
CA GLU A 48 44.06 -11.98 35.92
C GLU A 48 44.06 -13.18 36.89
N ALA A 49 43.02 -13.36 37.70
CA ALA A 49 42.89 -14.49 38.63
C ALA A 49 42.60 -15.83 37.90
N LEU A 50 42.05 -15.77 36.69
CA LEU A 50 41.79 -16.92 35.81
C LEU A 50 43.02 -17.28 34.95
N GLY A 51 44.00 -16.39 34.83
CA GLY A 51 45.10 -16.52 33.87
C GLY A 51 46.34 -17.28 34.37
N VAL A 52 46.57 -17.41 35.68
CA VAL A 52 47.91 -17.83 36.17
C VAL A 52 47.90 -19.00 37.19
N SER A 53 46.78 -19.35 37.84
CA SER A 53 46.87 -20.25 39.03
C SER A 53 45.92 -21.44 39.13
N THR A 54 45.07 -21.75 38.14
CA THR A 54 44.02 -22.78 38.33
C THR A 54 43.83 -23.79 37.20
N GLN A 55 44.60 -23.75 36.12
CA GLN A 55 44.49 -24.80 35.09
C GLN A 55 45.19 -26.07 35.57
N LYS A 56 44.40 -27.10 35.88
CA LYS A 56 44.94 -28.46 36.11
C LYS A 56 45.79 -28.83 34.89
N PRO A 57 47.04 -29.30 35.08
CA PRO A 57 47.88 -29.72 33.97
C PRO A 57 47.18 -30.84 33.21
N VAL A 58 47.04 -30.67 31.89
CA VAL A 58 46.54 -31.71 30.99
C VAL A 58 47.71 -32.59 30.59
N PHE A 59 47.56 -33.90 30.78
CA PHE A 59 48.62 -34.87 30.52
C PHE A 59 48.45 -35.53 29.15
N CYS A 60 49.56 -36.01 28.59
CA CYS A 60 49.56 -36.68 27.30
C CYS A 60 48.86 -38.04 27.38
N ASP A 61 48.06 -38.36 26.38
CA ASP A 61 47.35 -39.64 26.29
C ASP A 61 48.28 -40.84 26.11
N VAL A 62 49.48 -40.65 25.55
CA VAL A 62 50.48 -41.70 25.34
C VAL A 62 51.46 -41.75 26.50
N HIS A 63 51.98 -40.59 26.92
CA HIS A 63 52.95 -40.45 28.00
C HIS A 63 52.24 -39.89 29.24
N LYS A 64 51.59 -40.78 30.01
CA LYS A 64 50.61 -40.38 31.05
C LYS A 64 51.16 -39.48 32.17
N GLN A 65 52.47 -39.44 32.38
CA GLN A 65 53.12 -38.58 33.38
C GLN A 65 53.63 -37.26 32.80
N GLU A 66 53.64 -37.13 31.48
CA GLU A 66 54.17 -35.95 30.79
C GLU A 66 53.05 -34.94 30.49
N PRO A 67 53.17 -33.68 30.96
CA PRO A 67 52.19 -32.64 30.66
C PRO A 67 52.29 -32.19 29.20
N LEU A 68 51.14 -31.82 28.63
CA LEU A 68 51.08 -31.15 27.33
C LEU A 68 51.54 -29.70 27.49
N LYS A 69 52.71 -29.37 26.94
CA LYS A 69 53.34 -28.04 27.05
C LYS A 69 53.80 -27.47 25.71
N LEU A 70 53.67 -28.24 24.64
CA LEU A 70 54.09 -27.88 23.30
C LEU A 70 52.89 -27.95 22.36
N PHE A 71 52.85 -27.08 21.36
CA PHE A 71 51.90 -27.12 20.27
C PHE A 71 52.65 -27.43 18.99
N CYS A 72 52.36 -28.56 18.35
CA CYS A 72 52.97 -28.94 17.08
C CYS A 72 52.20 -28.25 15.95
N GLU A 73 52.77 -27.20 15.35
CA GLU A 73 52.13 -26.41 14.30
C GLU A 73 51.83 -27.24 13.05
N THR A 74 52.75 -28.14 12.67
CA THR A 74 52.56 -29.01 11.49
C THR A 74 51.36 -29.96 11.63
N CYS A 75 50.98 -30.30 12.86
CA CYS A 75 49.87 -31.23 13.14
C CYS A 75 48.66 -30.57 13.81
N ASP A 76 48.72 -29.26 14.05
CA ASP A 76 47.67 -28.48 14.69
C ASP A 76 47.16 -29.10 16.01
N ARG A 77 48.08 -29.54 16.87
CA ARG A 77 47.72 -30.23 18.13
C ARG A 77 48.71 -30.03 19.26
N LEU A 78 48.19 -30.14 20.49
CA LEU A 78 49.00 -30.18 21.70
C LEU A 78 49.80 -31.49 21.81
N THR A 79 51.04 -31.37 22.27
CA THR A 79 51.98 -32.49 22.45
C THR A 79 52.78 -32.32 23.76
N CYS A 80 53.25 -33.45 24.31
CA CYS A 80 54.28 -33.43 25.34
C CYS A 80 55.68 -33.52 24.70
N ARG A 81 56.71 -33.40 25.54
CA ARG A 81 58.11 -33.44 25.10
C ARG A 81 58.47 -34.74 24.38
N ASP A 82 58.06 -35.88 24.92
CA ASP A 82 58.37 -37.20 24.34
C ASP A 82 57.69 -37.41 22.99
N CYS A 83 56.44 -36.96 22.85
CA CYS A 83 55.76 -36.95 21.56
C CYS A 83 56.53 -36.13 20.53
N GLN A 84 57.07 -34.97 20.95
CA GLN A 84 57.82 -34.10 20.05
C GLN A 84 59.13 -34.73 19.58
N LEU A 85 59.84 -35.46 20.44
CA LEU A 85 61.11 -36.11 20.09
C LEU A 85 60.94 -37.39 19.27
N LEU A 86 59.83 -38.12 19.46
CA LEU A 86 59.63 -39.43 18.84
C LEU A 86 58.78 -39.36 17.56
N LYS A 87 57.55 -38.84 17.67
CA LYS A 87 56.58 -38.85 16.56
C LYS A 87 56.60 -37.59 15.72
N HIS A 88 57.03 -36.46 16.29
CA HIS A 88 57.00 -35.14 15.66
C HIS A 88 58.40 -34.52 15.53
N LYS A 89 59.44 -35.36 15.43
CA LYS A 89 60.85 -34.96 15.53
C LYS A 89 61.24 -33.81 14.58
N ASP A 90 60.65 -33.80 13.38
CA ASP A 90 60.96 -32.84 12.31
C ASP A 90 59.80 -31.87 12.03
N HIS A 91 58.84 -31.76 12.95
CA HIS A 91 57.72 -30.83 12.82
C HIS A 91 58.01 -29.52 13.55
N ASN A 92 57.47 -28.43 13.02
CA ASN A 92 57.51 -27.14 13.70
C ASN A 92 56.63 -27.18 14.95
N TYR A 93 57.11 -26.55 16.02
CA TYR A 93 56.38 -26.46 17.27
C TYR A 93 56.60 -25.12 17.94
N GLN A 94 55.65 -24.76 18.82
CA GLN A 94 55.73 -23.62 19.72
C GLN A 94 55.52 -24.07 21.16
N PHE A 95 55.98 -23.27 22.11
CA PHE A 95 55.56 -23.43 23.51
C PHE A 95 54.10 -23.03 23.67
N LEU A 96 53.42 -23.69 24.60
CA LEU A 96 51.97 -23.52 24.83
C LEU A 96 51.56 -22.05 24.99
N GLU A 97 52.29 -21.28 25.80
CA GLU A 97 51.94 -19.88 26.08
C GLU A 97 52.06 -18.98 24.85
N ASP A 98 53.05 -19.23 23.99
CA ASP A 98 53.25 -18.44 22.77
C ASP A 98 52.23 -18.82 21.71
N ALA A 99 51.96 -20.12 21.53
CA ALA A 99 50.91 -20.60 20.65
C ALA A 99 49.54 -20.06 21.08
N TYR A 100 49.24 -20.12 22.39
CA TYR A 100 48.00 -19.59 22.96
C TYR A 100 47.85 -18.10 22.65
N ARG A 101 48.87 -17.28 22.94
CA ARG A 101 48.84 -15.84 22.71
C ARG A 101 48.62 -15.51 21.23
N ASN A 102 49.36 -16.17 20.34
CA ASN A 102 49.28 -15.97 18.90
C ASN A 102 47.89 -16.34 18.35
N HIS A 103 47.39 -17.53 18.70
CA HIS A 103 46.07 -17.99 18.23
C HIS A 103 44.93 -17.17 18.84
N LYS A 104 45.03 -16.78 20.11
CA LYS A 104 44.07 -15.88 20.76
C LYS A 104 43.97 -14.55 20.01
N GLN A 105 45.10 -13.89 19.78
CA GLN A 105 45.13 -12.61 19.08
C GLN A 105 44.58 -12.72 17.64
N TYR A 106 44.92 -13.82 16.94
CA TYR A 106 44.38 -14.09 15.62
C TYR A 106 42.85 -14.24 15.64
N LEU A 107 42.32 -15.05 16.56
CA LEU A 107 40.87 -15.26 16.70
C LEU A 107 40.14 -13.99 17.10
N GLU A 108 40.71 -13.18 17.99
CA GLU A 108 40.17 -11.87 18.36
C GLU A 108 40.10 -10.93 17.14
N THR A 109 41.17 -10.88 16.34
CA THR A 109 41.21 -10.08 15.10
C THR A 109 40.16 -10.54 14.09
N MET A 110 40.05 -11.86 13.87
CA MET A 110 39.04 -12.43 12.97
C MET A 110 37.63 -12.14 13.47
N THR A 111 37.41 -12.19 14.78
CA THR A 111 36.11 -11.86 15.40
C THR A 111 35.74 -10.40 15.16
N LEU A 112 36.68 -9.47 15.30
CA LEU A 112 36.45 -8.05 15.00
C LEU A 112 36.05 -7.84 13.53
N GLN A 113 36.76 -8.49 12.59
CA GLN A 113 36.43 -8.41 11.16
C GLN A 113 35.03 -8.98 10.87
N LEU A 114 34.65 -10.08 11.51
CA LEU A 114 33.30 -10.65 11.36
C LEU A 114 32.22 -9.72 11.92
N GLN A 115 32.49 -9.02 13.02
CA GLN A 115 31.57 -8.02 13.57
C GLN A 115 31.36 -6.83 12.62
N GLU A 116 32.41 -6.35 11.95
CA GLU A 116 32.29 -5.31 10.93
C GLU A 116 31.47 -5.78 9.72
N LYS A 117 31.73 -7.00 9.23
CA LYS A 117 30.95 -7.58 8.13
C LYS A 117 29.48 -7.78 8.52
N ARG A 118 29.21 -8.19 9.76
CA ARG A 118 27.84 -8.31 10.29
C ARG A 118 27.11 -6.97 10.26
N LYS A 119 27.74 -5.88 10.71
CA LYS A 119 27.17 -4.53 10.64
C LYS A 119 26.83 -4.12 9.21
N ALA A 120 27.74 -4.34 8.26
CA ALA A 120 27.49 -4.03 6.85
C ALA A 120 26.30 -4.82 6.28
N ILE A 121 26.15 -6.10 6.65
CA ILE A 121 25.00 -6.93 6.26
C ILE A 121 23.70 -6.40 6.87
N GLU A 122 23.72 -5.99 8.14
CA GLU A 122 22.57 -5.40 8.83
C GLU A 122 22.13 -4.08 8.16
N GLU A 123 23.07 -3.23 7.75
CA GLU A 123 22.79 -2.00 7.01
C GLU A 123 22.14 -2.28 5.65
N VAL A 124 22.67 -3.23 4.87
CA VAL A 124 22.10 -3.63 3.59
C VAL A 124 20.69 -4.22 3.77
N SER A 125 20.50 -5.06 4.78
CA SER A 125 19.19 -5.63 5.12
C SER A 125 18.16 -4.54 5.46
N SER A 126 18.56 -3.56 6.27
CA SER A 126 17.72 -2.40 6.58
C SER A 126 17.34 -1.60 5.34
N CYS A 127 18.31 -1.34 4.45
CA CYS A 127 18.08 -0.64 3.19
C CYS A 127 17.09 -1.39 2.29
N ILE A 128 17.23 -2.71 2.17
CA ILE A 128 16.29 -3.55 1.41
C ILE A 128 14.88 -3.46 1.99
N ASN A 129 14.73 -3.58 3.31
CA ASN A 129 13.42 -3.50 3.97
C ASN A 129 12.76 -2.13 3.76
N SER A 130 13.53 -1.05 3.87
CA SER A 130 13.05 0.31 3.58
C SER A 130 12.62 0.44 2.11
N GLY A 131 13.40 -0.10 1.17
CA GLY A 131 13.05 -0.13 -0.25
C GLY A 131 11.74 -0.89 -0.52
N LEU A 132 11.54 -2.06 0.11
CA LEU A 132 10.30 -2.84 -0.01
C LEU A 132 9.09 -2.06 0.52
N GLN A 133 9.24 -1.38 1.66
CA GLN A 133 8.19 -0.53 2.20
C GLN A 133 7.85 0.62 1.25
N GLN A 134 8.86 1.30 0.70
CA GLN A 134 8.67 2.39 -0.25
C GLN A 134 7.95 1.92 -1.52
N VAL A 135 8.28 0.74 -2.05
CA VAL A 135 7.59 0.15 -3.20
C VAL A 135 6.11 -0.05 -2.90
N GLU A 136 5.77 -0.57 -1.72
CA GLU A 136 4.38 -0.79 -1.32
C GLU A 136 3.61 0.52 -1.14
N GLU A 137 4.22 1.52 -0.53
CA GLU A 137 3.63 2.86 -0.36
C GLU A 137 3.40 3.53 -1.71
N ASN A 138 4.40 3.49 -2.61
CA ASN A 138 4.29 4.02 -3.97
C ASN A 138 3.18 3.31 -4.75
N ARG A 139 3.08 1.99 -4.64
CA ARG A 139 2.01 1.21 -5.28
C ARG A 139 0.63 1.68 -4.82
N LYS A 140 0.43 1.85 -3.51
CA LYS A 140 -0.84 2.38 -2.95
C LYS A 140 -1.14 3.79 -3.42
N ALA A 141 -0.15 4.68 -3.40
CA ALA A 141 -0.29 6.07 -3.83
C ALA A 141 -0.71 6.16 -5.31
N VAL A 142 0.02 5.47 -6.20
CA VAL A 142 -0.28 5.45 -7.63
C VAL A 142 -1.66 4.82 -7.90
N THR A 143 -2.01 3.74 -7.20
CA THR A 143 -3.33 3.12 -7.31
C THR A 143 -4.45 4.10 -6.95
N ASN A 144 -4.26 4.90 -5.89
CA ASN A 144 -5.24 5.90 -5.46
C ASN A 144 -5.35 7.06 -6.46
N GLU A 145 -4.24 7.53 -7.03
CA GLU A 145 -4.26 8.55 -8.08
C GLU A 145 -4.97 8.05 -9.35
N ILE A 146 -4.74 6.80 -9.75
CA ILE A 146 -5.49 6.18 -10.87
C ILE A 146 -6.99 6.18 -10.57
N LYS A 147 -7.40 5.70 -9.39
CA LYS A 147 -8.82 5.69 -8.99
C LYS A 147 -9.43 7.10 -8.99
N LYS A 148 -8.71 8.08 -8.45
CA LYS A 148 -9.13 9.48 -8.42
C LYS A 148 -9.31 10.04 -9.83
N SER A 149 -8.36 9.78 -10.73
CA SER A 149 -8.46 10.17 -12.14
C SER A 149 -9.67 9.55 -12.81
N ILE A 150 -9.95 8.27 -12.58
CA ILE A 150 -11.14 7.59 -13.11
C ILE A 150 -12.42 8.29 -12.61
N CYS A 151 -12.54 8.53 -11.30
CA CYS A 151 -13.70 9.22 -10.74
C CYS A 151 -13.89 10.62 -11.35
N ASN A 152 -12.81 11.37 -11.53
CA ASN A 152 -12.86 12.71 -12.15
C ASN A 152 -13.37 12.65 -13.60
N LEU A 153 -12.89 11.69 -14.39
CA LEU A 153 -13.35 11.50 -15.76
C LEU A 153 -14.84 11.13 -15.81
N ILE A 154 -15.29 10.22 -14.94
CA ILE A 154 -16.72 9.85 -14.84
C ILE A 154 -17.58 11.06 -14.48
N MET A 155 -17.16 11.86 -13.50
CA MET A 155 -17.89 13.07 -13.11
C MET A 155 -17.99 14.06 -14.28
N GLU A 156 -16.91 14.27 -15.02
CA GLU A 156 -16.89 15.19 -16.15
C GLU A 156 -17.78 14.72 -17.31
N ILE A 157 -17.77 13.41 -17.61
CA ILE A 157 -18.67 12.80 -18.61
C ILE A 157 -20.12 12.99 -18.19
N ASN A 158 -20.47 12.65 -16.94
CA ASN A 158 -21.83 12.79 -16.43
C ASN A 158 -22.30 14.25 -16.42
N ARG A 159 -21.41 15.19 -16.06
CA ARG A 159 -21.69 16.62 -16.09
C ARG A 159 -22.01 17.09 -17.51
N LYS A 160 -21.20 16.70 -18.51
CA LYS A 160 -21.45 17.03 -19.91
C LYS A 160 -22.75 16.39 -20.42
N GLY A 161 -23.02 15.14 -20.07
CA GLY A 161 -24.27 14.45 -20.41
C GLY A 161 -25.50 15.21 -19.90
N LYS A 162 -25.48 15.63 -18.63
CA LYS A 162 -26.58 16.41 -18.04
C LYS A 162 -26.80 17.75 -18.73
N ILE A 163 -25.73 18.45 -19.13
CA ILE A 163 -25.84 19.71 -19.88
C ILE A 163 -26.52 19.49 -21.22
N LEU A 164 -26.11 18.47 -21.98
CA LEU A 164 -26.67 18.19 -23.30
C LEU A 164 -28.15 17.78 -23.21
N ILE A 165 -28.52 16.97 -22.21
CA ILE A 165 -29.93 16.61 -21.95
C ILE A 165 -30.76 17.86 -21.65
N ASN A 166 -30.29 18.72 -20.74
CA ASN A 166 -31.00 19.95 -20.40
C ASN A 166 -31.17 20.89 -21.60
N GLN A 167 -30.16 20.97 -22.48
CA GLN A 167 -30.24 21.77 -23.71
C GLN A 167 -31.27 21.20 -24.68
N LEU A 168 -31.30 19.87 -24.86
CA LEU A 168 -32.32 19.20 -25.68
C LEU A 168 -33.73 19.45 -25.13
N GLU A 169 -33.92 19.29 -23.82
CA GLU A 169 -35.22 19.51 -23.17
C GLU A 169 -35.71 20.95 -23.33
N ALA A 170 -34.82 21.93 -23.18
CA ALA A 170 -35.14 23.34 -23.39
C ALA A 170 -35.59 23.62 -24.83
N LEU A 171 -34.81 23.18 -25.83
CA LEU A 171 -35.14 23.35 -27.25
C LEU A 171 -36.46 22.65 -27.62
N THR A 172 -36.66 21.44 -27.11
CA THR A 172 -37.88 20.66 -27.38
C THR A 172 -39.10 21.35 -26.77
N LYS A 173 -38.97 21.86 -25.54
CA LYS A 173 -40.05 22.62 -24.89
C LYS A 173 -40.41 23.90 -25.64
N ASP A 174 -39.41 24.65 -26.10
CA ASP A 174 -39.65 25.87 -26.88
C ASP A 174 -40.36 25.55 -28.20
N HIS A 175 -39.93 24.49 -28.89
CA HIS A 175 -40.57 24.02 -30.12
C HIS A 175 -42.01 23.54 -29.88
N ASP A 176 -42.24 22.76 -28.81
CA ASP A 176 -43.58 22.30 -28.42
C ASP A 176 -44.53 23.46 -28.12
N LEU A 177 -44.05 24.51 -27.44
CA LEU A 177 -44.82 25.71 -27.16
C LEU A 177 -45.18 26.46 -28.45
N ALA A 178 -44.24 26.56 -29.39
CA ALA A 178 -44.48 27.19 -30.68
C ALA A 178 -45.54 26.42 -31.51
N LEU A 179 -45.43 25.10 -31.58
CA LEU A 179 -46.41 24.25 -32.28
C LEU A 179 -47.80 24.32 -31.64
N LYS A 180 -47.88 24.29 -30.30
CA LYS A 180 -49.16 24.44 -29.59
C LYS A 180 -49.83 25.77 -29.90
N LYS A 181 -49.06 26.87 -29.91
CA LYS A 181 -49.58 28.18 -30.29
C LYS A 181 -50.10 28.19 -31.72
N GLN A 182 -49.33 27.65 -32.68
CA GLN A 182 -49.78 27.54 -34.07
C GLN A 182 -51.07 26.72 -34.19
N GLN A 183 -51.18 25.63 -33.42
CA GLN A 183 -52.40 24.80 -33.40
C GLN A 183 -53.61 25.56 -32.83
N ASP A 184 -53.40 26.35 -31.77
CA ASP A 184 -54.44 27.19 -31.17
C ASP A 184 -54.90 28.28 -32.14
N ASP A 185 -53.96 28.92 -32.85
CA ASP A 185 -54.25 29.93 -33.88
C ASP A 185 -55.05 29.33 -35.04
N ILE A 186 -54.67 28.14 -35.53
CA ILE A 186 -55.41 27.40 -36.58
C ILE A 186 -56.81 27.02 -36.10
N ASN A 187 -56.96 26.56 -34.86
CA ASN A 187 -58.26 26.20 -34.28
C ASN A 187 -59.17 27.42 -34.16
N ALA A 188 -58.63 28.58 -33.76
CA ALA A 188 -59.37 29.83 -33.70
C ALA A 188 -59.85 30.26 -35.09
N LEU A 189 -58.97 30.20 -36.10
CA LEU A 189 -59.32 30.51 -37.48
C LEU A 189 -60.39 29.56 -38.03
N THR A 190 -60.27 28.26 -37.74
CA THR A 190 -61.24 27.24 -38.14
C THR A 190 -62.63 27.56 -37.57
N ARG A 191 -62.72 27.90 -36.27
CA ARG A 191 -63.99 28.30 -35.65
C ARG A 191 -64.60 29.55 -36.28
N GLN A 192 -63.76 30.54 -36.64
CA GLN A 192 -64.21 31.73 -37.35
C GLN A 192 -64.78 31.37 -38.73
N LEU A 193 -64.07 30.53 -39.49
CA LEU A 193 -64.53 30.05 -40.80
C LEU A 193 -65.85 29.27 -40.67
N ASP A 194 -65.96 28.36 -39.72
CA ASP A 194 -67.19 27.59 -39.47
C ASP A 194 -68.39 28.49 -39.17
N HIS A 195 -68.18 29.55 -38.37
CA HIS A 195 -69.20 30.55 -38.09
C HIS A 195 -69.62 31.30 -39.36
N VAL A 196 -68.67 31.78 -40.17
CA VAL A 196 -68.95 32.47 -41.42
C VAL A 196 -69.66 31.56 -42.42
N ILE A 197 -69.23 30.30 -42.54
CA ILE A 197 -69.87 29.30 -43.40
C ILE A 197 -71.31 29.05 -42.93
N SER A 198 -71.52 28.83 -41.63
CA SER A 198 -72.85 28.57 -41.05
C SER A 198 -73.79 29.75 -41.26
N PHE A 199 -73.31 30.98 -41.01
CA PHE A 199 -74.06 32.20 -41.24
C PHE A 199 -74.41 32.40 -42.71
N THR A 200 -73.44 32.18 -43.62
CA THR A 200 -73.66 32.30 -45.07
C THR A 200 -74.70 31.29 -45.54
N LYS A 201 -74.58 30.02 -45.11
CA LYS A 201 -75.58 28.98 -45.41
C LYS A 201 -76.97 29.39 -44.93
N TRP A 202 -77.10 29.84 -43.68
CA TRP A 202 -78.37 30.34 -43.12
C TRP A 202 -78.95 31.50 -43.94
N ALA A 203 -78.13 32.51 -44.26
CA ALA A 203 -78.58 33.69 -45.01
C ALA A 203 -79.05 33.31 -46.42
N THR A 204 -78.32 32.44 -47.12
CA THR A 204 -78.68 31.98 -48.48
C THR A 204 -79.88 31.05 -48.53
N ALA A 205 -80.18 30.33 -47.44
CA ALA A 205 -81.38 29.49 -47.32
C ALA A 205 -82.65 30.30 -47.02
N SER A 206 -82.53 31.57 -46.60
CA SER A 206 -83.70 32.42 -46.35
C SER A 206 -84.39 32.78 -47.67
N HIS A 207 -85.65 32.37 -47.86
CA HIS A 207 -86.45 32.65 -49.07
C HIS A 207 -86.90 34.13 -49.19
N SER A 208 -86.24 35.04 -48.48
CA SER A 208 -86.52 36.48 -48.49
C SER A 208 -85.34 37.25 -49.09
N GLY A 209 -85.49 37.66 -50.36
CA GLY A 209 -84.43 38.39 -51.08
C GLY A 209 -84.03 39.70 -50.40
N THR A 210 -84.92 40.33 -49.65
CA THR A 210 -84.63 41.57 -48.89
C THR A 210 -83.74 41.31 -47.68
N ALA A 211 -83.94 40.20 -46.95
CA ALA A 211 -83.10 39.84 -45.81
C ALA A 211 -81.66 39.49 -46.24
N LEU A 212 -81.51 38.77 -47.35
CA LEU A 212 -80.20 38.46 -47.93
C LEU A 212 -79.47 39.74 -48.36
N LEU A 213 -80.16 40.67 -49.02
CA LEU A 213 -79.56 41.94 -49.47
C LEU A 213 -79.19 42.86 -48.30
N TYR A 214 -79.95 42.86 -47.20
CA TYR A 214 -79.61 43.60 -45.99
C TYR A 214 -78.31 43.08 -45.34
N CYS A 215 -78.11 41.76 -45.35
CA CYS A 215 -76.92 41.11 -44.82
C CYS A 215 -75.76 40.99 -45.83
N LYS A 216 -75.98 41.25 -47.13
CA LYS A 216 -75.01 41.05 -48.23
C LYS A 216 -73.67 41.72 -47.96
N ARG A 217 -73.68 42.98 -47.50
CA ARG A 217 -72.45 43.73 -47.21
C ARG A 217 -71.67 43.13 -46.04
N LEU A 218 -72.38 42.65 -45.01
CA LEU A 218 -71.77 41.99 -43.85
C LEU A 218 -71.21 40.62 -44.22
N VAL A 219 -71.93 39.82 -45.02
CA VAL A 219 -71.46 38.52 -45.54
C VAL A 219 -70.21 38.69 -46.40
N LEU A 220 -70.19 39.67 -47.32
CA LEU A 220 -69.02 39.94 -48.16
C LEU A 220 -67.81 40.42 -47.34
N LEU A 221 -68.03 41.24 -46.31
CA LEU A 221 -66.97 41.66 -45.38
C LEU A 221 -66.40 40.46 -44.62
N LEU A 222 -67.28 39.62 -44.05
CA LEU A 222 -66.91 38.43 -43.28
C LEU A 222 -66.28 37.32 -44.12
N LEU A 223 -66.57 37.22 -45.42
CA LEU A 223 -65.90 36.30 -46.35
C LEU A 223 -64.55 36.85 -46.84
N GLY A 224 -64.43 38.16 -47.02
CA GLY A 224 -63.20 38.81 -47.47
C GLY A 224 -62.10 38.80 -46.41
N LEU A 225 -62.46 39.04 -45.15
CA LEU A 225 -61.54 39.12 -44.01
C LEU A 225 -60.68 37.86 -43.79
N PRO A 226 -61.23 36.65 -43.66
CA PRO A 226 -60.45 35.44 -43.46
C PRO A 226 -59.68 35.02 -44.71
N VAL A 227 -60.21 35.25 -45.93
CA VAL A 227 -59.50 34.95 -47.19
C VAL A 227 -58.28 35.86 -47.38
N MET A 228 -58.38 37.14 -47.03
CA MET A 228 -57.25 38.09 -47.08
C MET A 228 -56.17 37.75 -46.05
N ILE A 229 -56.57 37.32 -44.84
CA ILE A 229 -55.65 36.85 -43.79
C ILE A 229 -54.93 35.56 -44.22
N ILE A 230 -55.65 34.60 -44.82
CA ILE A 230 -55.08 33.34 -45.32
C ILE A 230 -54.12 33.56 -46.51
N LEU A 231 -54.42 34.52 -47.38
CA LEU A 231 -53.60 34.85 -48.55
C LEU A 231 -52.48 35.87 -48.24
N GLY A 232 -52.38 36.38 -47.00
CA GLY A 232 -51.37 37.37 -46.60
C GLY A 232 -51.49 38.71 -47.33
N ILE A 233 -52.69 39.09 -47.77
CA ILE A 233 -52.92 40.33 -48.52
C ILE A 233 -53.30 41.44 -47.52
N ASP A 234 -52.46 42.47 -47.43
CA ASP A 234 -52.70 43.64 -46.57
C ASP A 234 -54.03 44.35 -46.90
N TYR A 235 -54.77 44.71 -45.85
CA TYR A 235 -56.09 45.36 -45.88
C TYR A 235 -56.21 46.57 -46.82
N PHE A 236 -55.10 47.20 -47.14
CA PHE A 236 -55.04 48.46 -47.88
C PHE A 236 -55.51 48.33 -49.34
N PHE A 237 -55.35 47.16 -49.97
CA PHE A 237 -55.65 47.00 -51.39
C PHE A 237 -57.13 46.73 -51.69
N PHE A 238 -57.88 46.15 -50.76
CA PHE A 238 -59.27 45.73 -51.03
C PHE A 238 -60.28 46.87 -50.82
N PHE A 239 -60.00 47.80 -49.89
CA PHE A 239 -60.92 48.89 -49.57
C PHE A 239 -61.11 49.89 -50.72
N PHE A 240 -60.13 50.01 -51.62
CA PHE A 240 -60.18 50.98 -52.73
C PHE A 240 -60.99 50.52 -53.94
N LYS A 241 -61.43 49.26 -53.99
CA LYS A 241 -62.17 48.69 -55.13
C LYS A 241 -63.68 48.55 -54.89
N LEU A 242 -64.17 49.02 -53.74
CA LEU A 242 -65.57 48.91 -53.32
C LEU A 242 -66.22 50.27 -52.96
N ILE A 243 -65.69 51.37 -53.49
CA ILE A 243 -66.34 52.68 -53.65
C ILE A 243 -66.54 52.88 -55.15
#